data_AF-K1T575-F1
#
_entry.id   AF-K1T575-F1
#
_cell.length_a   1.000
_cell.length_b   1.000
_cell.length_c   1.000
_cell.angle_alpha   90.00
_cell.angle_beta   90.00
_cell.angle_gamma   90.00
#
_symmetry.space_group_name_H-M   'P 1'
#
loop_
_entity.id
_entity.type
_entity.pdbx_description
1 polymer ?
#
loop_
_entity_poly.entity_id
_entity_poly.type
_entity_poly.pdbx_seq_one_letter_code
_entity_poly.pdbx_strand_id
1 'polypeptide(L)'
;MELEADNSYLKYLYPKITRQISEFVEEECDKMEYEGSLMFDVFPDKIALQLMAAGIAGEFTKKHPDSYPEEGRLLRDMIEVVLYHEIMYRRNRYRNHKRLYL
;
A
#
# COMPACT_ATOMS: atom_id res chain seq x y z
N MET A 1 2.22 18.03 7.03
CA MET A 1 1.72 19.12 6.17
C MET A 1 2.44 19.19 4.83
N GLU A 2 3.68 19.69 4.71
CA GLU A 2 4.35 19.80 3.39
C GLU A 2 4.56 18.42 2.73
N LEU A 3 5.12 17.46 3.47
CA LEU A 3 5.35 16.09 2.98
C LEU A 3 4.06 15.35 2.58
N GLU A 4 2.93 15.67 3.22
CA GLU A 4 1.64 15.04 2.94
C GLU A 4 1.02 15.63 1.66
N ALA A 5 1.13 16.95 1.50
CA ALA A 5 0.76 17.65 0.27
C ALA A 5 1.58 17.13 -0.92
N ASP A 6 2.90 17.00 -0.77
CA ASP A 6 3.78 16.46 -1.80
C ASP A 6 3.40 15.03 -2.19
N ASN A 7 3.11 14.16 -1.20
CA ASN A 7 2.70 12.79 -1.50
C ASN A 7 1.36 12.74 -2.25
N SER A 8 0.38 13.55 -1.84
CA SER A 8 -0.91 13.63 -2.55
C SER A 8 -0.75 14.12 -4.00
N TYR A 9 0.17 15.07 -4.22
CA TYR A 9 0.49 15.57 -5.56
C TYR A 9 1.14 14.49 -6.43
N LEU A 10 2.09 13.73 -5.88
CA LEU A 10 2.72 12.61 -6.59
C LEU A 10 1.71 11.53 -6.95
N LYS A 11 0.80 11.17 -6.03
CA LYS A 11 -0.28 10.20 -6.29
C LYS A 11 -1.21 10.66 -7.42
N TYR A 12 -1.46 11.95 -7.54
CA TYR A 12 -2.24 12.51 -8.64
C TYR A 12 -1.56 12.32 -10.01
N LEU A 13 -0.22 12.45 -10.06
CA LEU A 13 0.57 12.27 -11.27
C LEU A 13 0.71 10.79 -11.69
N TYR A 14 0.36 9.85 -10.82
CA TYR A 14 0.51 8.43 -11.12
C TYR A 14 -0.35 7.99 -12.32
N PRO A 15 0.15 7.00 -13.08
CA PRO A 15 -0.65 6.32 -14.11
C PRO A 15 -2.02 5.87 -13.57
N LYS A 16 -3.00 5.77 -14.47
CA LYS A 16 -4.36 5.39 -14.10
C LYS A 16 -4.41 4.03 -13.37
N ILE A 17 -3.64 3.05 -13.84
CA ILE A 17 -3.53 1.73 -13.22
C ILE A 17 -3.12 1.82 -11.75
N THR A 18 -2.04 2.54 -11.46
CA THR A 18 -1.49 2.68 -10.12
C THR A 18 -2.46 3.40 -9.20
N ARG A 19 -3.23 4.38 -9.71
CA ARG A 19 -4.29 5.03 -8.92
C ARG A 19 -5.39 4.05 -8.55
N GLN A 20 -5.82 3.20 -9.49
CA GLN A 20 -6.81 2.15 -9.20
C GLN A 20 -6.26 1.16 -8.16
N ILE A 21 -5.00 0.75 -8.28
CA ILE A 21 -4.34 -0.13 -7.30
C ILE A 21 -4.25 0.56 -5.93
N SER A 22 -3.88 1.85 -5.91
CA SER A 22 -3.75 2.64 -4.69
C SER A 22 -5.03 2.67 -3.88
N GLU A 23 -6.21 2.70 -4.50
CA GLU A 23 -7.50 2.62 -3.79
C GLU A 23 -7.62 1.34 -2.95
N PHE A 24 -7.28 0.17 -3.51
CA PHE A 24 -7.32 -1.09 -2.78
C PHE A 24 -6.22 -1.20 -1.73
N VAL A 25 -5.02 -0.70 -2.06
CA VAL A 25 -3.88 -0.68 -1.14
C VAL A 25 -4.19 0.18 0.08
N GLU A 26 -4.77 1.36 -0.12
CA GLU A 26 -5.16 2.26 0.96
C GLU A 26 -6.24 1.63 1.84
N GLU A 27 -7.25 0.98 1.25
CA GLU A 27 -8.29 0.28 2.02
C GLU A 27 -7.72 -0.86 2.89
N GLU A 28 -6.79 -1.67 2.36
CA GLU A 28 -6.13 -2.72 3.12
C GLU A 28 -5.19 -2.14 4.20
N CYS A 29 -4.50 -1.03 3.92
CA CYS A 29 -3.66 -0.36 4.91
C CYS A 29 -4.47 0.31 6.02
N ASP A 30 -5.65 0.84 5.71
CA ASP A 30 -6.59 1.43 6.69
C ASP A 30 -7.01 0.39 7.72
N LYS A 31 -7.28 -0.85 7.29
CA LYS A 31 -7.59 -1.98 8.18
C LYS A 31 -6.45 -2.28 9.15
N MET A 32 -5.21 -1.88 8.83
CA MET A 32 -4.02 -2.08 9.66
C MET A 32 -3.63 -0.87 10.51
N GLU A 33 -4.39 0.23 10.51
CA GLU A 33 -4.11 1.42 11.33
C GLU A 33 -4.49 1.23 12.81
N TYR A 34 -3.94 0.19 13.45
CA TYR A 34 -4.12 -0.09 14.87
C TYR A 34 -2.80 -0.55 15.50
N GLU A 35 -2.67 -0.41 16.83
CA GLU A 35 -1.45 -0.79 17.55
C GLU A 35 -1.28 -2.32 17.59
N GLY A 36 -0.07 -2.79 17.29
CA GLY A 36 0.22 -4.23 17.19
C GLY A 36 -0.16 -4.87 15.86
N SER A 37 -0.52 -4.08 14.83
CA SER A 37 -0.65 -4.58 13.47
C SER A 37 0.73 -4.88 12.85
N LEU A 38 0.74 -5.77 11.86
CA LEU A 38 1.93 -6.10 11.06
C LEU A 38 2.58 -4.84 10.44
N MET A 39 1.77 -3.82 10.14
CA MET A 39 2.25 -2.56 9.57
C MET A 39 3.21 -1.83 10.52
N PHE A 40 3.02 -1.92 11.84
CA PHE A 40 3.82 -1.19 12.82
C PHE A 40 4.85 -2.06 13.56
N ASP A 41 5.03 -3.31 13.15
CA ASP A 41 6.09 -4.17 13.67
C ASP A 41 7.46 -3.54 13.47
N VAL A 42 8.41 -3.83 14.37
CA VAL A 42 9.80 -3.39 14.22
C VAL A 42 10.40 -4.01 12.94
N PHE A 43 10.12 -5.29 12.72
CA PHE A 43 10.54 -6.06 11.56
C PHE A 43 9.31 -6.75 10.95
N PRO A 44 8.69 -6.18 9.90
CA PRO A 44 7.54 -6.82 9.27
C PRO A 44 7.96 -8.11 8.56
N ASP A 45 7.14 -9.15 8.67
CA ASP A 45 7.39 -10.40 7.98
C ASP A 45 7.16 -10.28 6.46
N LYS A 46 8.13 -10.76 5.67
CA LYS A 46 8.08 -10.68 4.21
C LYS A 46 6.93 -11.50 3.63
N ILE A 47 6.70 -12.71 4.17
CA ILE A 47 5.69 -13.62 3.62
C ILE A 47 4.29 -13.04 3.84
N ALA A 48 4.03 -12.53 5.05
CA ALA A 48 2.77 -11.84 5.35
C ALA A 48 2.50 -10.66 4.42
N LEU A 49 3.50 -9.82 4.15
CA LEU A 49 3.39 -8.71 3.20
C LEU A 49 3.10 -9.18 1.76
N GLN A 50 3.73 -10.28 1.33
CA GLN A 50 3.50 -10.85 0.01
C GLN A 50 2.11 -11.51 -0.12
N LEU A 51 1.61 -12.13 0.95
CA LEU A 51 0.25 -12.67 1.01
C LEU A 51 -0.80 -11.56 0.92
N MET A 52 -0.55 -10.42 1.57
CA MET A 52 -1.40 -9.24 1.47
C MET A 52 -1.47 -8.69 0.05
N ALA A 53 -0.32 -8.53 -0.61
CA ALA A 53 -0.27 -8.12 -2.01
C ALA A 53 -1.00 -9.12 -2.93
N ALA A 54 -0.89 -10.42 -2.66
CA ALA A 54 -1.62 -11.44 -3.40
C ALA A 54 -3.14 -11.34 -3.17
N GLY A 55 -3.58 -11.03 -1.94
CA GLY A 55 -4.99 -10.77 -1.63
C GLY A 55 -5.53 -9.57 -2.42
N ILE A 56 -4.80 -8.46 -2.42
CA ILE A 56 -5.13 -7.25 -3.18
C ILE A 56 -5.20 -7.56 -4.68
N ALA A 57 -4.24 -8.32 -5.22
CA ALA A 57 -4.24 -8.74 -6.62
C ALA A 57 -5.49 -9.57 -6.97
N GLY A 58 -5.92 -10.44 -6.06
CA GLY A 58 -7.16 -11.21 -6.20
C GLY A 58 -8.40 -10.32 -6.28
N GLU A 59 -8.55 -9.37 -5.35
CA GLU A 59 -9.69 -8.44 -5.35
C GLU A 59 -9.67 -7.48 -6.55
N PHE A 60 -8.48 -7.00 -6.93
CA PHE A 60 -8.31 -6.15 -8.09
C PHE A 60 -8.72 -6.86 -9.39
N THR A 61 -8.28 -8.11 -9.56
CA THR A 61 -8.62 -8.93 -10.75
C THR A 61 -10.11 -9.23 -10.82
N LYS A 62 -10.77 -9.47 -9.67
CA LYS A 62 -12.24 -9.64 -9.62
C LYS A 62 -12.99 -8.38 -10.08
N LYS A 63 -12.53 -7.18 -9.71
CA LYS A 63 -13.16 -5.91 -10.10
C LYS A 63 -12.82 -5.49 -11.55
N HIS A 64 -11.66 -5.89 -12.05
CA HIS A 64 -11.12 -5.51 -13.36
C HIS A 64 -10.67 -6.72 -14.20
N PRO A 65 -11.59 -7.61 -14.63
CA PRO A 65 -11.24 -8.88 -15.29
C PRO A 65 -10.56 -8.68 -16.66
N ASP A 66 -10.97 -7.67 -17.43
CA ASP A 66 -10.49 -7.47 -18.82
C ASP A 66 -9.35 -6.44 -18.94
N SER A 67 -8.96 -5.80 -17.84
CA SER A 67 -8.06 -4.63 -17.90
C SER A 67 -6.58 -4.99 -17.96
N TYR A 68 -6.19 -6.18 -17.47
CA TYR A 68 -4.79 -6.57 -17.39
C TYR A 68 -4.60 -8.04 -17.77
N PRO A 69 -3.62 -8.35 -18.64
CA PRO A 69 -3.36 -9.73 -19.06
C PRO A 69 -2.98 -10.61 -17.85
N GLU A 70 -3.43 -11.86 -17.87
CA GLU A 70 -3.20 -12.89 -16.83
C GLU A 70 -1.72 -13.25 -16.59
N GLU A 71 -0.75 -12.57 -17.22
CA GLU A 71 0.65 -12.60 -16.80
C GLU A 71 0.80 -11.88 -15.44
N GLY A 72 0.19 -12.47 -14.40
CA GLY A 72 -0.05 -11.89 -13.09
C GLY A 72 1.20 -11.61 -12.26
N ARG A 73 2.39 -11.86 -12.79
CA ARG A 73 3.65 -11.45 -12.17
C ARG A 73 3.82 -9.93 -12.16
N LEU A 74 3.65 -9.27 -13.31
CA LEU A 74 3.88 -7.82 -13.41
C LEU A 74 2.87 -7.01 -12.60
N LEU A 75 1.60 -7.43 -12.62
CA LEU A 75 0.54 -6.78 -11.83
C LEU A 75 0.83 -6.94 -10.34
N ARG A 76 1.18 -8.15 -9.90
CA ARG A 76 1.55 -8.42 -8.51
C ARG A 76 2.76 -7.60 -8.08
N ASP A 77 3.81 -7.55 -8.90
CA ASP A 77 5.01 -6.78 -8.59
C ASP A 77 4.68 -5.28 -8.45
N MET A 78 3.81 -4.76 -9.32
CA MET A 78 3.33 -3.37 -9.22
C MET A 78 2.52 -3.16 -7.92
N ILE A 79 1.63 -4.07 -7.56
CA ILE A 79 0.86 -4.01 -6.32
C ILE A 79 1.79 -4.06 -5.11
N GLU A 80 2.79 -4.94 -5.10
CA GLU A 80 3.80 -5.04 -4.03
C GLU A 80 4.54 -3.71 -3.85
N VAL A 81 4.98 -3.08 -4.94
CA VAL A 81 5.67 -1.77 -4.87
C VAL A 81 4.76 -0.68 -4.31
N VAL A 82 3.51 -0.59 -4.77
CA VAL A 82 2.55 0.43 -4.28
C VAL A 82 2.20 0.18 -2.81
N LEU A 83 1.96 -1.08 -2.43
CA LEU A 83 1.68 -1.49 -1.04
C LEU A 83 2.82 -1.13 -0.10
N TYR A 84 4.06 -1.47 -0.49
CA TYR A 84 5.21 -1.21 0.37
C TYR A 84 5.49 0.28 0.51
N HIS A 85 5.28 1.06 -0.55
CA HIS A 85 5.36 2.51 -0.48
C HIS A 85 4.36 3.09 0.53
N GLU A 86 3.09 2.66 0.47
CA GLU A 86 2.04 3.13 1.38
C GLU A 86 2.33 2.75 2.84
N ILE A 87 2.75 1.50 3.08
CA ILE A 87 3.17 1.01 4.40
C ILE A 87 4.33 1.86 4.94
N MET A 88 5.36 2.13 4.13
CA MET A 88 6.50 2.93 4.58
C MET A 88 6.09 4.38 4.88
N TYR A 89 5.22 4.96 4.08
CA TYR A 89 4.68 6.29 4.33
C TYR A 89 3.93 6.36 5.66
N ARG A 90 3.00 5.44 5.92
CA ARG A 90 2.22 5.38 7.16
C ARG A 90 3.08 5.06 8.39
N ARG A 91 4.07 4.18 8.26
CA ARG A 91 5.06 3.90 9.32
C ARG A 91 5.87 5.13 9.68
N ASN A 92 6.37 5.86 8.68
CA ASN A 92 7.12 7.09 8.91
C ASN A 92 6.23 8.16 9.57
N ARG A 93 4.99 8.33 9.12
CA ARG A 93 3.98 9.18 9.76
C ARG A 93 3.82 8.80 11.24
N TYR A 94 3.57 7.53 11.53
CA TYR A 94 3.36 7.03 12.90
C TYR A 94 4.58 7.24 13.81
N ARG A 95 5.79 6.94 13.33
CA ARG A 95 7.03 7.14 14.11
C ARG A 95 7.30 8.61 14.38
N ASN A 96 7.05 9.49 13.41
CA ASN A 96 7.19 10.93 13.59
C ASN A 96 6.20 11.48 14.61
N HIS A 97 4.97 10.94 14.67
CA HIS A 97 4.00 11.30 15.69
C HIS A 97 4.39 10.79 17.08
N LYS A 98 4.83 9.53 17.23
CA LYS A 98 5.28 9.00 18.53
C LYS A 98 6.53 9.70 19.07
N ARG A 99 7.41 10.24 18.22
CA ARG A 99 8.57 11.06 18.62
C ARG A 99 8.19 12.40 19.25
N LEU A 100 6.97 12.90 19.03
CA LEU A 100 6.50 14.16 19.64
C LEU A 100 6.04 13.98 21.10
N TYR A 101 5.83 12.74 21.54
CA TYR A 101 5.29 12.39 22.86
C TYR A 101 6.29 11.58 23.72
N LEU A 102 7.54 11.49 23.29
CA LEU A 102 8.69 10.93 24.02
C LEU A 102 9.73 12.02 24.23
#